data_AF-A0A034VLV4-F1
#
_entry.id   AF-A0A034VLV4-F1
#
_cell.length_a   1.000
_cell.length_b   1.000
_cell.length_c   1.000
_cell.angle_alpha   90.00
_cell.angle_beta   90.00
_cell.angle_gamma   90.00
#
_symmetry.space_group_name_H-M   'P 1'
#
loop_
_entity.id
_entity.type
_entity.pdbx_description
1 polymer ?
#
loop_
_entity_poly.entity_id
_entity_poly.type
_entity_poly.pdbx_seq_one_letter_code
_entity_poly.pdbx_strand_id
1 'polypeptide(L)'
;MKRHLQLSIKQLSGFYADGSISPRTVVDHSLDDATKLKRLNAFIRLSPEKALHQAKESDHRYENKEQLGVLDGVPIAIKDNFCTKELTTTCAECFQILYHLLMQRFVNVWQMPVLY
;
A
#
# COMPACT_ATOMS: atom_id res chain seq x y z
N MET A 1 -20.98 -9.07 0.38
CA MET A 1 -19.96 -9.86 1.11
C MET A 1 -19.02 -8.90 1.80
N LYS A 2 -18.93 -8.95 3.14
CA LYS A 2 -18.01 -8.10 3.92
C LYS A 2 -16.57 -8.58 3.68
N ARG A 3 -15.90 -7.92 2.75
CA ARG A 3 -14.49 -8.14 2.41
C ARG A 3 -13.61 -7.58 3.54
N HIS A 4 -12.40 -8.11 3.68
CA HIS A 4 -11.50 -8.02 4.84
C HIS A 4 -11.16 -6.61 5.39
N LEU A 5 -11.69 -5.54 4.78
CA LEU A 5 -11.59 -4.15 5.21
C LEU A 5 -12.18 -3.85 6.60
N GLN A 6 -12.98 -4.75 7.18
CA GLN A 6 -13.50 -4.60 8.56
C GLN A 6 -12.54 -5.16 9.62
N LEU A 7 -11.45 -5.81 9.23
CA LEU A 7 -10.45 -6.35 10.15
C LEU A 7 -9.46 -5.26 10.54
N SER A 8 -9.07 -5.25 11.81
CA SER A 8 -7.94 -4.43 12.26
C SER A 8 -6.63 -4.98 11.69
N ILE A 9 -5.64 -4.10 11.57
CA ILE A 9 -4.28 -4.46 11.14
C ILE A 9 -3.72 -5.63 11.97
N LYS A 10 -3.96 -5.61 13.30
CA LYS A 10 -3.51 -6.67 14.20
C LYS A 10 -4.16 -8.02 13.89
N GLN A 11 -5.45 -8.02 13.54
CA GLN A 11 -6.16 -9.24 13.15
C GLN A 11 -5.65 -9.77 11.81
N LEU A 12 -5.45 -8.89 10.82
CA LEU A 12 -4.87 -9.27 9.52
C LEU A 12 -3.50 -9.92 9.70
N SER A 13 -2.60 -9.29 10.46
CA SER A 13 -1.27 -9.84 10.72
C SER A 13 -1.32 -11.20 11.43
N GLY A 14 -2.29 -11.40 12.34
CA GLY A 14 -2.55 -12.70 12.97
C GLY A 14 -2.98 -13.76 11.95
N PHE A 15 -3.93 -13.42 11.07
CA PHE A 15 -4.41 -14.32 10.03
C PHE A 15 -3.40 -14.63 8.92
N TYR A 16 -2.42 -13.74 8.72
CA TYR A 16 -1.30 -14.01 7.82
C TYR A 16 -0.31 -14.98 8.46
N ALA A 17 -0.04 -14.80 9.75
CA ALA A 17 0.87 -15.68 10.51
C ALA A 17 0.30 -17.10 10.71
N ASP A 18 -1.02 -17.23 10.82
CA ASP A 18 -1.70 -18.54 10.93
C ASP A 18 -2.01 -19.19 9.57
N GLY A 19 -1.81 -18.47 8.45
CA GLY A 19 -2.05 -18.95 7.09
C GLY A 19 -3.52 -19.03 6.68
N SER A 20 -4.45 -18.56 7.52
CA SER A 20 -5.89 -18.56 7.23
C SER A 20 -6.25 -17.59 6.12
N ILE A 21 -5.45 -16.52 5.95
CA ILE A 21 -5.61 -15.51 4.91
C ILE A 21 -4.24 -15.21 4.30
N SER A 22 -4.18 -15.11 2.97
CA SER A 22 -2.97 -14.67 2.27
C SER A 22 -2.99 -13.14 2.06
N PRO A 23 -1.88 -12.43 2.35
CA PRO A 23 -1.66 -11.05 1.91
C PRO A 23 -2.09 -10.75 0.47
N ARG A 24 -1.75 -11.61 -0.50
CA ARG A 24 -2.17 -11.43 -1.90
C ARG A 24 -3.68 -11.38 -2.07
N THR A 25 -4.42 -12.27 -1.41
CA THR A 25 -5.88 -12.30 -1.49
C THR A 25 -6.48 -11.01 -0.93
N VAL A 26 -5.91 -10.46 0.15
CA VAL A 26 -6.38 -9.19 0.72
C VAL A 26 -6.10 -8.03 -0.21
N VAL A 27 -4.90 -7.96 -0.81
CA VAL A 27 -4.54 -6.91 -1.77
C VAL A 27 -5.42 -6.96 -3.02
N ASP A 28 -5.68 -8.14 -3.57
CA ASP A 28 -6.56 -8.32 -4.74
C ASP A 28 -7.98 -7.83 -4.46
N HIS A 29 -8.53 -8.19 -3.30
CA HIS A 29 -9.84 -7.69 -2.87
C HIS A 29 -9.86 -6.17 -2.67
N SER A 30 -8.80 -5.58 -2.10
CA SER A 30 -8.69 -4.13 -1.94
C SER A 30 -8.64 -3.40 -3.29
N LEU A 31 -7.93 -3.94 -4.28
CA LEU A 31 -7.87 -3.37 -5.63
C LEU A 31 -9.21 -3.47 -6.37
N ASP A 32 -9.93 -4.58 -6.22
CA ASP A 32 -11.28 -4.76 -6.77
C ASP A 32 -12.27 -3.77 -6.13
N ASP A 33 -12.21 -3.59 -4.81
CA ASP A 33 -13.03 -2.59 -4.11
C ASP A 33 -12.69 -1.15 -4.55
N ALA A 34 -11.40 -0.81 -4.68
CA ALA A 34 -10.96 0.49 -5.18
C ALA A 34 -11.46 0.76 -6.61
N THR A 35 -11.45 -0.26 -7.47
CA THR A 35 -11.93 -0.17 -8.85
C THR A 35 -13.45 0.01 -8.90
N LYS A 36 -14.20 -0.78 -8.11
CA LYS A 36 -15.68 -0.69 -8.02
C LYS A 36 -16.15 0.65 -7.45
N LEU A 37 -15.39 1.20 -6.52
CA LEU A 37 -15.70 2.47 -5.85
C LEU A 37 -15.02 3.68 -6.51
N LYS A 38 -14.53 3.56 -7.75
CA LYS A 38 -13.88 4.64 -8.51
C LYS A 38 -14.68 5.94 -8.54
N ARG A 39 -16.02 5.86 -8.49
CA ARG A 39 -16.93 7.02 -8.41
C ARG A 39 -16.68 7.94 -7.20
N LEU A 40 -16.08 7.43 -6.13
CA LEU A 40 -15.75 8.21 -4.93
C LEU A 40 -14.55 9.13 -5.14
N ASN A 41 -13.78 8.93 -6.22
CA ASN A 41 -12.56 9.68 -6.53
C ASN A 41 -11.56 9.73 -5.34
N ALA A 42 -11.50 8.65 -4.56
CA ALA A 42 -10.67 8.56 -3.36
C ALA A 42 -9.18 8.32 -3.65
N PHE A 43 -8.88 7.74 -4.82
CA PHE A 43 -7.52 7.43 -5.27
C PHE A 43 -7.24 8.19 -6.56
N ILE A 44 -6.10 8.89 -6.60
CA ILE A 44 -5.67 9.64 -7.79
C ILE A 44 -5.10 8.69 -8.85
N ARG A 45 -4.38 7.65 -8.42
CA ARG A 45 -3.77 6.63 -9.27
C ARG A 45 -3.78 5.32 -8.50
N LEU A 46 -4.06 4.21 -9.18
CA LEU A 46 -3.87 2.87 -8.62
C LEU A 46 -2.56 2.26 -9.13
N SER A 47 -1.84 1.50 -8.30
CA SER A 47 -0.63 0.74 -8.67
C SER A 47 -0.79 -0.78 -8.48
N PRO A 48 -1.66 -1.45 -9.25
CA PRO A 48 -2.01 -2.86 -9.05
C PRO A 48 -0.81 -3.81 -9.22
N GLU A 49 0.02 -3.61 -10.24
CA GLU A 49 1.18 -4.48 -10.50
C GLU A 49 2.18 -4.48 -9.33
N LYS A 50 2.53 -3.28 -8.85
CA LYS A 50 3.45 -3.11 -7.72
C LYS A 50 2.87 -3.69 -6.43
N ALA A 51 1.59 -3.43 -6.18
CA ALA A 51 0.91 -3.95 -4.99
C ALA A 51 0.84 -5.48 -4.98
N LEU A 52 0.47 -6.10 -6.10
CA LEU A 52 0.42 -7.56 -6.24
C LEU A 52 1.80 -8.20 -6.14
N HIS A 53 2.84 -7.57 -6.71
CA HIS A 53 4.22 -8.04 -6.56
C HIS A 53 4.65 -8.04 -5.09
N GLN A 54 4.44 -6.92 -4.40
CA GLN A 54 4.81 -6.78 -2.99
C GLN A 54 4.01 -7.71 -2.08
N ALA A 55 2.74 -7.96 -2.40
CA ALA A 55 1.91 -8.92 -1.69
C ALA A 55 2.44 -10.35 -1.84
N LYS A 56 2.88 -10.74 -3.05
CA LYS A 56 3.48 -12.06 -3.29
C LYS A 56 4.81 -12.23 -2.53
N GLU A 57 5.64 -11.20 -2.47
CA GLU A 57 6.86 -11.26 -1.66
C GLU A 57 6.55 -11.36 -0.16
N SER A 58 5.47 -10.70 0.29
CA SER A 58 4.99 -10.82 1.67
C SER A 58 4.48 -12.22 1.98
N ASP A 59 3.65 -12.81 1.10
CA ASP A 59 3.20 -14.20 1.23
C ASP A 59 4.40 -15.14 1.44
N HIS A 60 5.43 -15.01 0.60
CA HIS A 60 6.64 -15.84 0.71
C HIS A 60 7.39 -15.61 2.03
N ARG A 61 7.42 -14.38 2.56
CA ARG A 61 8.02 -14.12 3.88
C ARG A 61 7.20 -14.77 5.00
N TYR A 62 5.88 -14.72 4.93
CA TYR A 62 5.01 -15.38 5.90
C TYR A 62 5.17 -16.91 5.88
N GLU A 63 5.27 -17.51 4.70
CA GLU A 63 5.55 -18.95 4.55
C GLU A 63 6.88 -19.36 5.20
N ASN A 64 7.91 -18.52 5.08
CA ASN A 64 9.23 -18.76 5.65
C ASN A 64 9.38 -18.28 7.11
N LYS A 65 8.33 -17.70 7.71
CA LYS A 65 8.35 -17.07 9.06
C LYS A 65 9.34 -15.90 9.17
N GLU A 66 9.59 -15.22 8.06
CA GLU A 66 10.49 -14.06 7.93
C GLU A 66 9.72 -12.74 7.79
N GLN A 67 8.53 -12.64 8.40
CA GLN A 67 7.73 -11.41 8.32
C GLN A 67 8.49 -10.18 8.87
N LEU A 68 8.42 -9.07 8.13
CA LEU A 68 9.11 -7.82 8.48
C LEU A 68 8.47 -7.05 9.64
N GLY A 69 7.22 -7.39 9.98
CA GLY A 69 6.49 -6.80 11.10
C GLY A 69 4.98 -6.87 10.92
N VAL A 70 4.26 -6.13 11.77
CA VAL A 70 2.78 -6.14 11.82
C VAL A 70 2.12 -5.59 10.55
N LEU A 71 2.85 -4.80 9.77
CA LEU A 71 2.37 -4.20 8.52
C LEU A 71 2.83 -4.96 7.27
N ASP A 72 3.53 -6.07 7.41
CA ASP A 72 3.94 -6.87 6.27
C ASP A 72 2.71 -7.43 5.55
N GLY A 73 2.57 -7.15 4.25
CA GLY A 73 1.45 -7.63 3.44
C GLY A 73 0.10 -6.93 3.67
N VAL A 74 0.05 -5.90 4.53
CA VAL A 74 -1.17 -5.12 4.76
C VAL A 74 -1.28 -4.05 3.67
N PRO A 75 -2.42 -3.96 2.94
CA PRO A 75 -2.62 -2.90 1.96
C PRO A 75 -2.72 -1.52 2.62
N ILE A 76 -1.95 -0.54 2.14
CA ILE A 76 -1.94 0.83 2.67
C ILE A 76 -2.07 1.84 1.53
N ALA A 77 -3.07 2.72 1.64
CA ALA A 77 -3.24 3.90 0.78
C ALA A 77 -2.37 5.06 1.29
N ILE A 78 -1.59 5.69 0.42
CA ILE A 78 -0.77 6.85 0.77
C ILE A 78 -1.31 8.12 0.12
N LYS A 79 -1.38 9.19 0.90
CA LYS A 79 -1.75 10.51 0.39
C LYS A 79 -0.70 11.01 -0.61
N ASP A 80 -1.14 11.50 -1.77
CA ASP A 80 -0.30 12.01 -2.87
C ASP A 80 0.46 13.33 -2.56
N ASN A 81 0.76 13.57 -1.28
CA ASN A 81 1.68 14.62 -0.83
C ASN A 81 3.03 14.03 -0.38
N PHE A 82 3.19 12.70 -0.45
CA PHE A 82 4.40 11.99 -0.04
C PHE A 82 5.08 11.35 -1.24
N CYS A 83 6.38 11.66 -1.40
CA CYS A 83 7.23 11.03 -2.39
C CYS A 83 7.29 9.52 -2.14
N THR A 84 6.77 8.74 -3.08
CA THR A 84 6.84 7.28 -3.01
C THR A 84 7.87 6.77 -4.01
N LYS A 85 8.84 5.99 -3.53
CA LYS A 85 9.95 5.51 -4.35
C LYS A 85 9.40 4.77 -5.58
N GLU A 86 9.80 5.23 -6.77
CA GLU A 86 9.39 4.75 -8.11
C GLU A 86 7.93 5.04 -8.54
N LEU A 87 7.19 5.91 -7.82
CA LEU A 87 5.88 6.39 -8.27
C LEU A 87 5.91 7.92 -8.45
N THR A 88 5.28 8.39 -9.52
CA THR A 88 5.12 9.81 -9.79
C THR A 88 4.13 10.40 -8.79
N THR A 89 4.62 11.22 -7.86
CA THR A 89 3.79 12.01 -6.95
C THR A 89 3.36 13.28 -7.68
N THR A 90 2.05 13.54 -7.78
CA THR A 90 1.53 14.70 -8.50
C THR A 90 1.28 15.91 -7.59
N CYS A 91 1.32 15.73 -6.27
CA CYS A 91 1.03 16.78 -5.29
C CYS A 91 -0.30 17.50 -5.58
N ALA A 92 -1.29 16.78 -6.14
CA ALA A 92 -2.62 17.27 -6.49
C ALA A 92 -2.65 18.74 -6.98
N GLU A 93 -1.78 19.07 -7.95
CA GLU A 93 -1.64 20.38 -8.62
C GLU A 93 -1.20 21.59 -7.75
N CYS A 94 -1.09 21.49 -6.42
CA CYS A 94 -0.85 22.66 -5.57
C CYS A 94 0.62 22.87 -5.13
N PHE A 95 1.58 22.06 -5.59
CA PHE A 95 2.98 22.14 -5.14
C PHE A 95 4.04 22.20 -6.25
N GLN A 96 3.67 22.49 -7.51
CA GLN A 96 4.68 22.65 -8.58
C GLN A 96 5.47 23.96 -8.48
N ILE A 97 4.90 25.03 -7.90
CA ILE A 97 5.57 26.34 -7.84
C ILE A 97 6.59 26.43 -6.68
N LEU A 98 6.44 25.64 -5.61
CA LEU A 98 7.29 25.77 -4.42
C LEU A 98 8.50 24.80 -4.40
N TYR A 99 8.47 23.71 -5.17
CA TYR A 99 9.55 22.70 -5.15
C TYR A 99 10.87 23.20 -5.75
N HIS A 100 10.85 24.20 -6.64
CA HIS A 100 12.08 24.72 -7.24
C HIS A 100 13.01 25.42 -6.22
N LEU A 101 12.51 25.80 -5.03
CA LEU A 101 13.26 26.63 -4.10
C LEU A 101 13.79 25.95 -2.82
N LEU A 102 13.34 24.75 -2.42
CA LEU A 102 13.55 24.37 -1.01
C LEU A 102 14.01 22.95 -0.61
N MET A 103 14.20 21.97 -1.50
CA MET A 103 14.48 20.60 -1.00
C MET A 103 15.78 19.98 -1.54
N GLN A 104 16.92 20.43 -1.00
CA GLN A 104 18.20 19.68 -1.00
C GLN A 104 18.46 18.89 0.29
N ARG A 105 17.48 18.69 1.22
CA ARG A 105 17.87 18.24 2.58
C ARG A 105 17.08 17.11 3.26
N PHE A 106 16.09 16.48 2.65
CA PHE A 106 15.35 15.42 3.36
C PHE A 106 14.89 14.29 2.44
N VAL A 107 15.78 13.36 2.12
CA VAL A 107 15.40 12.03 1.61
C VAL A 107 16.36 11.01 2.21
N ASN A 108 15.90 10.24 3.21
CA ASN A 108 16.48 8.94 3.60
C ASN A 108 15.75 8.33 4.80
N VAL A 109 14.45 7.99 4.72
CA VAL A 109 13.92 7.00 5.66
C VAL A 109 12.66 6.29 5.14
N TRP A 110 12.72 4.95 5.14
CA TRP A 110 11.63 3.96 5.06
C TRP A 110 11.15 3.49 3.66
N GLN A 111 11.56 2.27 3.31
CA GLN A 111 10.97 1.43 2.27
C GLN A 111 9.77 0.66 2.88
N MET A 112 8.56 1.00 2.44
CA MET A 112 7.35 0.21 2.71
C MET A 112 6.58 0.01 1.39
N PRO A 113 5.85 -1.11 1.24
CA PRO A 113 5.00 -1.34 0.09
C PRO A 113 3.80 -0.38 0.12
N VAL A 114 3.52 0.26 -1.02
CA VAL A 114 2.56 1.35 -1.15
C VAL A 114 1.53 0.98 -2.19
N LEU A 115 0.26 0.96 -1.78
CA LEU A 115 -0.83 1.10 -2.73
C LEU A 115 -1.03 2.60 -2.94
N TYR A 116 -0.59 3.06 -4.10
CA TYR A 116 -1.32 4.13 -4.76
C TYR A 116 -2.65 3.53 -5.20
#